data_AF-A0A537JRK4-F1
#
_entry.id   AF-A0A537JRK4-F1
#
_cell.length_a   1.000
_cell.length_b   1.000
_cell.length_c   1.000
_cell.angle_alpha   90.00
_cell.angle_beta   90.00
_cell.angle_gamma   90.00
#
_symmetry.space_group_name_H-M   'P 1'
#
loop_
_entity.id
_entity.type
_entity.pdbx_description
1 polymer ?
#
loop_
_entity_poly.entity_id
_entity_poly.type
_entity_poly.pdbx_seq_one_letter_code
_entity_poly.pdbx_strand_id
1 'polypeptide(L)'
;MKKTFILFLLFAVVSAAYSSTNSIPLSSTNPSIKATEVYVPIGKNGQLISLMDLSQISVKDFENLSGKKMKMMEKVNFKMKQRELKKNINYDGSFSKKRVEKYFNKAALAGGAFSLSGLALGLFLSLIGVLIAYLITTGDKKGRITWAWIGAAISLILWGALFI
;
A
#
# COMPACT_ATOMS: atom_id res chain seq x y z
N MET A 1 36.38 1.89 18.83
CA MET A 1 36.10 0.51 18.39
C MET A 1 34.86 -0.10 19.05
N LYS A 2 34.58 0.11 20.35
CA LYS A 2 33.36 -0.44 21.00
C LYS A 2 32.04 0.09 20.41
N LYS A 3 31.98 1.39 20.06
CA LYS A 3 30.78 2.03 19.49
C LYS A 3 30.47 1.58 18.05
N THR A 4 31.49 1.29 17.25
CA THR A 4 31.35 0.77 15.88
C THR A 4 30.92 -0.69 15.86
N PHE A 5 31.36 -1.47 16.86
CA PHE A 5 30.93 -2.86 17.03
C PHE A 5 29.45 -2.98 17.41
N ILE A 6 28.97 -2.10 18.31
CA ILE A 6 27.55 -2.03 18.69
C ILE A 6 26.65 -1.67 17.50
N LEU A 7 27.10 -0.75 16.64
CA LEU A 7 26.34 -0.32 15.47
C LEU A 7 26.26 -1.43 14.41
N PHE A 8 27.33 -2.22 14.25
CA PHE A 8 27.35 -3.39 13.38
C PHE A 8 26.43 -4.52 13.91
N LEU A 9 26.41 -4.72 15.23
CA LEU A 9 25.56 -5.71 15.89
C LEU A 9 24.07 -5.34 15.80
N LEU A 10 23.75 -4.04 15.90
CA LEU A 10 22.39 -3.54 15.75
C LEU A 10 21.90 -3.66 14.29
N PHE A 11 22.79 -3.47 13.31
CA PHE A 11 22.48 -3.69 11.88
C PHE A 11 22.22 -5.16 11.56
N ALA A 12 22.94 -6.09 12.19
CA ALA A 12 22.75 -7.53 12.03
C ALA A 12 21.42 -8.02 12.62
N VAL A 13 21.02 -7.50 13.79
CA VAL A 13 19.73 -7.84 14.43
C VAL A 13 18.54 -7.32 13.62
N VAL A 14 18.65 -6.11 13.06
CA VAL A 14 17.61 -5.54 12.19
C VAL A 14 17.46 -6.36 10.90
N SER A 15 18.57 -6.86 10.33
CA SER A 15 18.52 -7.70 9.12
C SER A 15 17.90 -9.08 9.38
N ALA A 16 18.16 -9.69 10.55
CA ALA A 16 17.56 -10.97 10.94
C ALA A 16 16.04 -10.87 11.19
N ALA A 17 15.54 -9.71 11.62
CA ALA A 17 14.11 -9.49 11.85
C ALA A 17 13.27 -9.41 10.55
N TYR A 18 13.89 -9.11 9.41
CA TYR A 18 13.19 -9.04 8.12
C TYR A 18 13.19 -10.38 7.34
N SER A 19 13.99 -11.37 7.75
CA SER A 19 14.07 -12.67 7.06
C SER A 19 13.06 -13.71 7.55
N SER A 20 12.27 -13.42 8.59
CA SER A 20 11.23 -14.31 9.10
C SER A 20 9.82 -13.89 8.64
N THR A 21 9.61 -13.76 7.34
CA THR A 21 8.25 -13.84 6.77
C THR A 21 8.03 -15.28 6.33
N ASN A 22 7.61 -16.10 7.28
CA ASN A 22 7.16 -17.47 7.03
C ASN A 22 6.13 -17.46 5.90
N SER A 23 6.46 -18.11 4.80
CA SER A 23 5.54 -18.42 3.71
C SER A 23 4.47 -19.38 4.22
N ILE A 24 3.30 -18.84 4.53
CA ILE A 24 2.10 -19.63 4.79
C ILE A 24 1.73 -20.34 3.47
N PRO A 25 1.66 -21.68 3.42
CA PRO A 25 1.17 -22.38 2.23
C PRO A 25 -0.33 -22.09 2.08
N LEU A 26 -0.68 -21.27 1.09
CA LEU A 26 -2.08 -20.95 0.78
C LEU A 26 -2.68 -22.16 0.04
N SER A 27 -3.42 -22.99 0.77
CA SER A 27 -4.21 -24.09 0.20
C SER A 27 -5.11 -23.57 -0.92
N SER A 28 -4.93 -24.16 -2.11
CA SER A 28 -5.68 -23.91 -3.33
C SER A 28 -7.08 -24.50 -3.26
N THR A 29 -8.00 -23.79 -2.61
CA THR A 29 -9.43 -23.94 -2.90
C THR A 29 -9.95 -22.56 -3.20
N ASN A 30 -10.46 -22.39 -4.41
CA ASN A 30 -10.78 -21.11 -5.02
C ASN A 30 -12.30 -20.90 -4.89
N PRO A 31 -12.84 -20.47 -3.73
CA PRO A 31 -14.23 -20.05 -3.68
C PRO A 31 -14.33 -18.79 -4.55
N SER A 32 -15.25 -18.77 -5.51
CA SER A 32 -15.57 -17.53 -6.20
C SER A 32 -15.99 -16.51 -5.14
N ILE A 33 -15.10 -15.57 -4.81
CA ILE A 33 -15.36 -14.58 -3.77
C ILE A 33 -16.59 -13.78 -4.21
N LYS A 34 -17.68 -13.90 -3.45
CA LYS A 34 -18.91 -13.17 -3.72
C LYS A 34 -18.78 -11.77 -3.11
N ALA A 35 -19.18 -10.76 -3.86
CA ALA A 35 -19.19 -9.36 -3.40
C ALA A 35 -20.11 -9.15 -2.19
N THR A 36 -21.06 -10.06 -1.96
CA THR A 36 -21.92 -10.10 -0.78
C THR A 36 -21.18 -10.52 0.50
N GLU A 37 -20.11 -11.30 0.36
CA GLU A 37 -19.35 -11.87 1.49
C GLU A 37 -18.12 -11.05 1.87
N VAL A 38 -17.77 -10.04 1.05
CA VAL A 38 -16.63 -9.15 1.30
C VAL A 38 -17.13 -7.85 1.93
N TYR A 39 -16.76 -7.63 3.18
CA TYR A 39 -17.13 -6.46 3.95
C TYR A 39 -15.98 -5.47 4.07
N VAL A 40 -16.28 -4.18 3.94
CA VAL A 40 -15.33 -3.08 4.12
C VAL A 40 -15.82 -2.17 5.25
N PRO A 41 -14.96 -1.78 6.20
CA PRO A 41 -15.32 -0.81 7.21
C PRO A 41 -15.48 0.58 6.59
N ILE A 42 -16.57 1.27 6.94
CA ILE A 42 -16.89 2.61 6.50
C ILE A 42 -17.11 3.55 7.69
N GLY A 43 -16.72 4.82 7.46
CA GLY A 43 -16.83 5.89 8.45
C GLY A 43 -15.89 5.72 9.66
N LYS A 44 -16.03 6.62 10.62
CA LYS A 44 -15.24 6.60 11.87
C LYS A 44 -15.73 5.53 12.86
N ASN A 45 -16.94 5.01 12.65
CA ASN A 45 -17.62 4.08 13.54
C ASN A 45 -17.33 2.61 13.17
N GLY A 46 -16.57 2.36 12.09
CA GLY A 46 -16.21 1.01 11.66
C GLY A 46 -17.40 0.17 11.18
N GLN A 47 -18.48 0.79 10.72
CA GLN A 47 -19.64 0.06 10.20
C GLN A 47 -19.22 -0.77 8.98
N LEU A 48 -19.63 -2.03 8.91
CA LEU A 48 -19.28 -2.92 7.81
C LEU A 48 -20.33 -2.84 6.72
N ILE A 49 -19.91 -2.55 5.49
CA ILE A 49 -20.78 -2.61 4.30
C ILE A 49 -20.23 -3.67 3.33
N SER A 50 -21.11 -4.49 2.75
CA SER A 50 -20.68 -5.44 1.72
C SER A 50 -20.28 -4.68 0.44
N LEU A 51 -19.36 -5.24 -0.34
CA LEU A 51 -18.97 -4.66 -1.63
C LEU A 51 -20.15 -4.61 -2.61
N MET A 52 -21.11 -5.53 -2.49
CA MET A 52 -22.35 -5.50 -3.25
C MET A 52 -23.19 -4.27 -2.89
N ASP A 53 -23.44 -4.04 -1.60
CA ASP A 53 -24.26 -2.91 -1.13
C ASP A 53 -23.57 -1.58 -1.46
N LEU A 54 -22.24 -1.51 -1.35
CA LEU A 54 -21.46 -0.34 -1.74
C LEU A 54 -21.59 0.00 -3.24
N SER A 55 -21.79 -1.02 -4.09
CA SER A 55 -21.99 -0.81 -5.53
C SER A 55 -23.38 -0.23 -5.87
N GLN A 56 -24.36 -0.38 -4.97
CA GLN A 56 -25.76 0.00 -5.19
C GLN A 56 -26.21 1.18 -4.33
N ILE A 57 -25.49 1.49 -3.24
CA ILE A 57 -25.86 2.55 -2.30
C ILE A 57 -25.89 3.94 -2.94
N SER A 58 -26.83 4.78 -2.53
CA SER A 58 -26.86 6.17 -3.00
C SER A 58 -25.77 7.01 -2.32
N VAL A 59 -25.37 8.11 -2.95
CA VAL A 59 -24.38 9.04 -2.38
C VAL A 59 -24.85 9.59 -1.03
N LYS A 60 -26.15 9.87 -0.89
CA LYS A 60 -26.73 10.40 0.36
C LYS A 60 -26.69 9.36 1.48
N ASP A 61 -27.03 8.11 1.15
CA ASP A 61 -27.02 7.03 2.14
C ASP A 61 -25.59 6.70 2.56
N PHE A 62 -24.64 6.72 1.63
CA PHE A 62 -23.23 6.57 1.97
C PHE A 62 -22.69 7.73 2.84
N GLU A 63 -23.11 8.98 2.58
CA GLU A 63 -22.76 10.13 3.44
C GLU A 63 -23.31 9.94 4.87
N ASN A 64 -24.52 9.39 5.00
CA ASN A 64 -25.14 9.08 6.30
C ASN A 64 -24.38 7.97 7.05
N LEU A 65 -24.02 6.88 6.37
CA LEU A 65 -23.29 5.76 6.98
C LEU A 65 -21.83 6.13 7.30
N SER A 66 -21.17 6.88 6.42
CA SER A 66 -19.78 7.33 6.59
C SER A 66 -19.66 8.45 7.64
N GLY A 67 -20.76 9.15 7.95
CA GLY A 67 -20.78 10.31 8.84
C GLY A 67 -20.04 11.53 8.29
N LYS A 68 -19.68 11.51 7.00
CA LYS A 68 -18.97 12.58 6.30
C LYS A 68 -19.76 13.01 5.08
N LYS A 69 -20.13 14.30 5.04
CA LYS A 69 -20.63 14.94 3.82
C LYS A 69 -19.52 15.05 2.79
N MET A 70 -19.79 14.59 1.58
CA MET A 70 -18.85 14.64 0.46
C MET A 70 -18.92 15.99 -0.25
N LYS A 71 -17.76 16.53 -0.61
CA LYS A 71 -17.67 17.67 -1.54
C LYS A 71 -18.04 17.22 -2.96
N MET A 72 -18.44 18.16 -3.84
CA MET A 72 -18.92 17.84 -5.20
C MET A 72 -17.93 16.98 -6.00
N MET A 73 -16.62 17.24 -5.90
CA MET A 73 -15.57 16.40 -6.51
C MET A 73 -15.47 15.01 -5.89
N GLU A 74 -15.67 14.88 -4.57
CA GLU A 74 -15.70 13.58 -3.89
C GLU A 74 -16.92 12.75 -4.32
N LYS A 75 -18.07 13.40 -4.55
CA LYS A 75 -19.28 12.73 -5.10
C LYS A 75 -19.04 12.18 -6.50
N VAL A 76 -18.34 12.94 -7.35
CA VAL A 76 -17.97 12.50 -8.70
C VAL A 76 -17.02 11.30 -8.62
N ASN A 77 -15.96 11.40 -7.81
CA ASN A 77 -15.00 10.31 -7.62
C ASN A 77 -15.66 9.04 -7.05
N PHE A 78 -16.56 9.20 -6.08
CA PHE A 78 -17.35 8.10 -5.53
C PHE A 78 -18.18 7.41 -6.61
N LYS A 79 -18.91 8.17 -7.44
CA LYS A 79 -19.68 7.60 -8.56
C LYS A 79 -18.81 6.90 -9.59
N MET A 80 -17.60 7.41 -9.87
CA MET A 80 -16.66 6.74 -10.77
C MET A 80 -16.22 5.39 -10.19
N LYS A 81 -15.80 5.36 -8.92
CA LYS A 81 -15.42 4.13 -8.22
C LYS A 81 -16.58 3.14 -8.09
N GLN A 82 -17.80 3.63 -7.88
CA GLN A 82 -19.01 2.80 -7.85
C GLN A 82 -19.29 2.16 -9.21
N ARG A 83 -19.11 2.90 -10.32
CA ARG A 83 -19.21 2.36 -11.69
C ARG A 83 -18.14 1.30 -11.97
N GLU A 84 -16.91 1.52 -11.49
CA GLU A 84 -15.84 0.52 -11.59
C GLU A 84 -16.18 -0.74 -10.78
N LEU A 85 -16.68 -0.59 -9.57
CA LEU A 85 -17.11 -1.71 -8.73
C LEU A 85 -18.24 -2.51 -9.38
N LYS A 86 -19.28 -1.82 -9.87
CA LYS A 86 -20.39 -2.43 -10.62
C LYS A 86 -19.93 -3.12 -11.91
N LYS A 87 -18.89 -2.60 -12.58
CA LYS A 87 -18.31 -3.23 -13.79
C LYS A 87 -17.48 -4.49 -13.46
N ASN A 88 -17.06 -4.67 -12.21
CA ASN A 88 -16.25 -5.80 -11.76
C ASN A 88 -17.05 -6.87 -11.00
N ILE A 89 -18.28 -6.57 -10.60
CA ILE A 89 -19.26 -7.50 -10.03
C ILE A 89 -20.13 -8.05 -11.18
N ASN A 90 -20.13 -9.37 -11.35
CA ASN A 90 -21.01 -10.05 -12.31
C ASN A 90 -22.47 -10.08 -11.81
N TYR A 91 -23.42 -10.42 -12.68
CA TYR A 91 -24.85 -10.50 -12.33
C TYR A 91 -25.18 -11.51 -11.22
N ASP A 92 -24.33 -12.51 -11.00
CA ASP A 92 -24.43 -13.50 -9.92
C ASP A 92 -23.78 -13.05 -8.60
N GLY A 93 -23.26 -11.82 -8.55
CA GLY A 93 -22.54 -11.29 -7.40
C GLY A 93 -21.11 -11.80 -7.24
N SER A 94 -20.61 -12.63 -8.17
CA SER A 94 -19.20 -13.02 -8.20
C SER A 94 -18.35 -11.92 -8.81
N PHE A 95 -17.10 -11.78 -8.36
CA PHE A 95 -16.17 -10.93 -9.11
C PHE A 95 -15.72 -11.65 -10.38
N SER A 96 -15.63 -10.90 -11.48
CA SER A 96 -15.19 -11.41 -12.79
C SER A 96 -13.82 -12.07 -12.69
N LYS A 97 -13.82 -13.41 -12.68
CA LYS A 97 -12.65 -14.28 -12.49
C LYS A 97 -11.48 -13.85 -13.38
N LYS A 98 -11.70 -13.61 -14.68
CA LYS A 98 -10.64 -13.19 -15.63
C LYS A 98 -9.94 -11.85 -15.30
N ARG A 99 -10.58 -10.89 -14.63
CA ARG A 99 -9.96 -9.60 -14.30
C ARG A 99 -9.39 -9.60 -12.89
N VAL A 100 -10.09 -10.20 -11.93
CA VAL A 100 -9.52 -10.47 -10.61
C VAL A 100 -8.28 -11.34 -10.77
N GLU A 101 -8.33 -12.41 -11.53
CA GLU A 101 -7.19 -13.26 -11.89
C GLU A 101 -6.13 -12.50 -12.69
N LYS A 102 -6.44 -11.45 -13.45
CA LYS A 102 -5.41 -10.59 -14.07
C LYS A 102 -4.76 -9.66 -13.05
N TYR A 103 -5.48 -9.15 -12.05
CA TYR A 103 -4.88 -8.33 -10.98
C TYR A 103 -4.16 -9.20 -9.94
N PHE A 104 -4.71 -10.36 -9.59
CA PHE A 104 -4.15 -11.35 -8.70
C PHE A 104 -3.03 -12.13 -9.37
N ASN A 105 -3.11 -12.55 -10.64
CA ASN A 105 -1.94 -13.08 -11.36
C ASN A 105 -0.95 -11.99 -11.71
N LYS A 106 -1.32 -10.73 -11.96
CA LYS A 106 -0.29 -9.68 -12.09
C LYS A 106 0.34 -9.34 -10.73
N ALA A 107 -0.38 -9.53 -9.62
CA ALA A 107 0.15 -9.44 -8.26
C ALA A 107 0.86 -10.72 -7.78
N ALA A 108 0.55 -11.89 -8.34
CA ALA A 108 1.13 -13.19 -8.00
C ALA A 108 2.28 -13.58 -8.94
N LEU A 109 2.27 -13.11 -10.20
CA LEU A 109 3.44 -13.07 -11.09
C LEU A 109 4.39 -11.93 -10.71
N ALA A 110 3.89 -10.86 -10.08
CA ALA A 110 4.72 -9.95 -9.26
C ALA A 110 4.92 -10.47 -7.82
N GLY A 111 4.40 -11.66 -7.53
CA GLY A 111 4.37 -12.31 -6.23
C GLY A 111 5.57 -13.23 -5.99
N GLY A 112 6.72 -12.85 -6.52
CA GLY A 112 8.02 -13.20 -5.95
C GLY A 112 8.67 -11.90 -5.47
N ALA A 113 8.53 -11.56 -4.19
CA ALA A 113 9.30 -10.55 -3.46
C ALA A 113 9.08 -9.04 -3.70
N PHE A 114 8.30 -8.57 -4.69
CA PHE A 114 8.22 -7.12 -4.98
C PHE A 114 6.84 -6.48 -4.71
N SER A 115 6.72 -5.74 -3.60
CA SER A 115 5.57 -4.89 -3.34
C SER A 115 5.85 -3.47 -3.88
N LEU A 116 5.09 -3.04 -4.89
CA LEU A 116 5.17 -1.67 -5.40
C LEU A 116 4.91 -0.64 -4.30
N SER A 117 4.06 -1.01 -3.33
CA SER A 117 3.84 -0.24 -2.11
C SER A 117 5.08 -0.17 -1.23
N GLY A 118 5.87 -1.25 -1.10
CA GLY A 118 7.13 -1.28 -0.38
C GLY A 118 8.21 -0.42 -1.02
N LEU A 119 8.34 -0.43 -2.35
CA LEU A 119 9.23 0.47 -3.07
C LEU A 119 8.82 1.94 -2.90
N ALA A 120 7.52 2.24 -3.02
CA ALA A 120 7.02 3.59 -2.80
C ALA A 120 7.29 4.06 -1.35
N LEU A 121 7.15 3.16 -0.36
CA LEU A 121 7.47 3.45 1.03
C LEU A 121 8.97 3.72 1.22
N GLY A 122 9.84 2.89 0.65
CA GLY A 122 11.30 3.04 0.74
C GLY A 122 11.80 4.33 0.10
N LEU A 123 11.24 4.69 -1.07
CA LEU A 123 11.58 5.93 -1.77
C LEU A 123 11.06 7.16 -1.03
N PHE A 124 9.87 7.06 -0.42
CA PHE A 124 9.33 8.12 0.44
C PHE A 124 10.20 8.31 1.70
N LEU A 125 10.70 7.24 2.30
CA LEU A 125 11.59 7.28 3.46
C LEU A 125 12.95 7.93 3.13
N SER A 126 13.49 7.64 1.95
CA SER A 126 14.68 8.30 1.40
C SER A 126 14.48 9.82 1.26
N LEU A 127 13.33 10.24 0.74
CA LEU A 127 12.99 11.66 0.60
C LEU A 127 12.86 12.35 1.97
N ILE A 128 12.29 11.66 2.96
CA ILE A 128 12.19 12.14 4.35
C ILE A 128 13.58 12.40 4.96
N GLY A 129 14.56 11.52 4.70
CA GLY A 129 15.94 11.70 5.17
C GLY A 129 16.57 13.01 4.65
N VAL A 130 16.29 13.36 3.39
CA VAL A 130 16.72 14.62 2.79
C VAL A 130 16.03 15.80 3.47
N LEU A 131 14.72 15.74 3.71
CA LEU A 131 13.99 16.82 4.41
C LEU A 131 14.53 17.06 5.82
N ILE A 132 14.83 15.99 6.57
CA ILE A 132 15.40 16.09 7.92
C ILE A 132 16.77 16.77 7.88
N ALA A 133 17.60 16.48 6.85
CA ALA A 133 18.90 17.12 6.69
C ALA A 133 18.81 18.64 6.48
N TYR A 134 17.75 19.12 5.82
CA TYR A 134 17.45 20.55 5.66
C TYR A 134 16.94 21.21 6.94
N LEU A 135 16.16 20.47 7.74
CA LEU A 135 15.56 20.99 8.97
C LEU A 135 16.59 21.16 10.10
N ILE A 136 17.55 20.24 10.20
CA ILE A 136 18.63 20.36 11.18
C ILE A 136 19.52 21.55 10.80
N THR A 137 19.64 22.52 11.70
CA THR A 137 20.43 23.76 11.51
C THR A 137 21.77 23.76 12.24
N THR A 138 22.02 22.74 13.07
CA THR A 138 23.24 22.62 13.88
C THR A 138 24.34 21.88 13.11
N GLY A 139 25.57 22.42 13.10
CA GLY A 139 26.76 21.80 12.49
C GLY A 139 26.91 22.02 10.97
N ASP A 140 27.74 21.19 10.32
CA ASP A 140 28.11 21.27 8.89
C ASP A 140 26.92 20.98 7.95
N LYS A 141 26.10 22.01 7.75
CA LYS A 141 24.85 21.98 6.97
C LYS A 141 25.06 21.48 5.55
N LYS A 142 26.11 21.96 4.87
CA LYS A 142 26.40 21.60 3.47
C LYS A 142 26.76 20.12 3.35
N GLY A 143 27.65 19.63 4.21
CA GLY A 143 28.06 18.22 4.20
C GLY A 143 26.88 17.29 4.39
N ARG A 144 26.07 17.53 5.43
CA ARG A 144 24.92 16.67 5.76
C ARG A 144 23.88 16.60 4.64
N ILE A 145 23.55 17.72 4.01
CA ILE A 145 22.59 17.76 2.89
C ILE A 145 23.14 16.97 1.70
N THR A 146 24.41 17.16 1.36
CA THR A 146 25.06 16.43 0.26
C THR A 146 25.06 14.92 0.53
N TRP A 147 25.40 14.48 1.74
CA TRP A 147 25.36 13.07 2.13
C TRP A 147 23.95 12.47 2.12
N ALA A 148 22.94 13.25 2.51
CA ALA A 148 21.54 12.81 2.42
C ALA A 148 21.09 12.60 0.97
N TRP A 149 21.50 13.49 0.06
CA TRP A 149 21.25 13.32 -1.38
C TRP A 149 22.01 12.14 -1.98
N ILE A 150 23.25 11.89 -1.56
CA ILE A 150 24.00 10.69 -1.94
C ILE A 150 23.26 9.43 -1.48
N GLY A 151 22.79 9.39 -0.23
CA GLY A 151 22.01 8.27 0.30
C GLY A 151 20.72 8.04 -0.50
N ALA A 152 20.04 9.12 -0.87
CA ALA A 152 18.84 9.04 -1.70
C ALA A 152 19.11 8.52 -3.12
N ALA A 153 20.21 8.96 -3.74
CA ALA A 153 20.64 8.50 -5.05
C ALA A 153 21.04 7.02 -5.04
N ILE A 154 21.78 6.57 -4.02
CA ILE A 154 22.17 5.17 -3.83
C ILE A 154 20.92 4.29 -3.67
N SER A 155 19.96 4.73 -2.84
CA SER A 155 18.68 4.03 -2.69
C SER A 155 17.98 3.90 -4.04
N LEU A 156 17.92 4.98 -4.83
CA LEU A 156 17.27 4.98 -6.14
C LEU A 156 17.96 4.04 -7.14
N ILE A 157 19.29 3.97 -7.12
CA ILE A 157 20.07 3.04 -7.95
C ILE A 157 19.87 1.58 -7.51
N LEU A 158 19.92 1.28 -6.21
CA LEU A 158 19.67 -0.06 -5.66
C LEU A 158 18.28 -0.57 -6.04
N TRP A 159 17.26 0.28 -5.87
CA TRP A 159 15.89 -0.06 -6.27
C TRP A 159 15.73 -0.16 -7.78
N GLY A 160 16.40 0.71 -8.55
CA GLY A 160 16.39 0.67 -10.02
C GLY A 160 17.12 -0.55 -10.61
N ALA A 161 18.22 -0.98 -10.00
CA ALA A 161 18.98 -2.17 -10.39
C ALA A 161 18.25 -3.47 -10.07
N LEU A 162 17.44 -3.50 -9.00
CA LEU A 162 16.53 -4.62 -8.70
C LEU A 162 15.33 -4.69 -9.65
N PHE A 163 15.11 -3.67 -10.48
CA PHE A 163 13.96 -3.55 -11.38
C PHE A 163 14.30 -3.88 -12.84
N ILE A 164 15.58 -4.06 -13.17
CA ILE A 164 16.11 -4.56 -14.45
C ILE A 164 16.28 -6.08 -14.38
#